data_AF-A0A2H0BDK5-F1
#
_entry.id   AF-A0A2H0BDK5-F1
#
_cell.length_a   1.000
_cell.length_b   1.000
_cell.length_c   1.000
_cell.angle_alpha   90.00
_cell.angle_beta   90.00
_cell.angle_gamma   90.00
#
_symmetry.space_group_name_H-M   'P 1'
#
loop_
_entity.id
_entity.type
_entity.pdbx_description
1 polymer ?
#
loop_
_entity_poly.entity_id
_entity_poly.type
_entity_poly.pdbx_seq_one_letter_code
_entity_poly.pdbx_strand_id
1 'polypeptide(L)'
;MDGNKVLDVIALYRQKLEKVTVNEISHPYQALLPNKDVRKRALLYCYNMLSKIEGFVAENRMDKVFRWLGFIQGVLWVLQVFSLDDLKNHNRPAE
;
A
#
# COMPACT_ATOMS: atom_id res chain seq x y z
N MET A 1 9.21 -11.85 -6.93
CA MET A 1 8.82 -11.55 -5.53
C MET A 1 7.90 -12.66 -5.05
N ASP A 2 8.24 -13.30 -3.95
CA ASP A 2 7.42 -14.32 -3.27
C ASP A 2 6.61 -13.71 -2.11
N GLY A 3 5.83 -14.54 -1.41
CA GLY A 3 4.97 -14.11 -0.30
C GLY A 3 5.74 -13.48 0.86
N ASN A 4 6.92 -13.98 1.21
CA ASN A 4 7.73 -13.43 2.31
C ASN A 4 8.23 -12.03 1.96
N LYS A 5 8.74 -11.85 0.73
CA LYS A 5 9.15 -10.54 0.24
C LYS A 5 8.00 -9.54 0.18
N VAL A 6 6.78 -9.99 -0.14
CA VAL A 6 5.58 -9.13 -0.06
C VAL A 6 5.35 -8.65 1.38
N LEU A 7 5.48 -9.53 2.37
CA LEU A 7 5.32 -9.16 3.77
C LEU A 7 6.39 -8.14 4.22
N ASP A 8 7.63 -8.28 3.75
CA ASP A 8 8.70 -7.30 4.02
C ASP A 8 8.36 -5.91 3.44
N VAL A 9 7.85 -5.87 2.21
CA VAL A 9 7.43 -4.62 1.56
C VAL A 9 6.24 -4.01 2.29
N ILE A 10 5.29 -4.83 2.74
CA ILE A 10 4.16 -4.37 3.56
C ILE A 10 4.66 -3.75 4.87
N ALA A 11 5.61 -4.39 5.54
CA ALA A 11 6.19 -3.86 6.78
C ALA A 11 6.88 -2.51 6.56
N LEU A 12 7.68 -2.39 5.50
CA LEU A 12 8.31 -1.13 5.09
C LEU A 12 7.26 -0.02 4.86
N TYR A 13 6.20 -0.32 4.12
CA TYR A 13 5.16 0.66 3.81
C TYR A 13 4.39 1.05 5.07
N ARG A 14 4.05 0.08 5.93
CA ARG A 14 3.37 0.35 7.20
C ARG A 14 4.17 1.33 8.05
N GLN A 15 5.47 1.07 8.23
CA GLN A 15 6.37 1.96 8.98
C GLN A 15 6.43 3.38 8.38
N LYS A 16 6.44 3.48 7.05
CA LYS A 16 6.49 4.78 6.35
C LYS A 16 5.18 5.57 6.49
N LEU A 17 4.05 4.87 6.44
CA LEU A 17 2.72 5.47 6.38
C LEU A 17 2.12 5.76 7.76
N GLU A 18 2.46 4.98 8.80
CA GLU A 18 1.94 5.12 10.16
C GLU A 18 2.09 6.55 10.71
N LYS A 19 3.22 7.20 10.41
CA LYS A 19 3.50 8.59 10.83
C LYS A 19 2.54 9.63 10.22
N VAL A 20 1.84 9.29 9.14
CA VAL A 20 0.99 10.20 8.36
C VAL A 20 -0.51 9.93 8.61
N THR A 21 -0.85 8.74 9.11
CA THR A 21 -2.22 8.22 9.08
C THR A 21 -2.92 8.20 10.44
N VAL A 22 -2.44 8.98 11.42
CA VAL A 22 -3.12 9.10 12.72
C VAL A 22 -4.54 9.66 12.51
N ASN A 23 -5.51 8.89 13.01
CA ASN A 23 -6.97 9.00 12.95
C ASN A 23 -7.63 8.25 11.79
N GLU A 24 -8.24 7.13 12.16
CA GLU A 24 -9.09 6.26 11.37
C GLU A 24 -10.30 7.04 10.83
N ILE A 25 -10.52 6.96 9.52
CA ILE A 25 -11.76 7.44 8.90
C ILE A 25 -12.31 6.29 8.05
N SER A 26 -13.38 5.67 8.54
CA SER A 26 -14.22 4.79 7.72
C SER A 26 -14.92 5.64 6.68
N HIS A 27 -14.70 5.34 5.40
CA HIS A 27 -15.32 6.07 4.31
C HIS A 27 -16.27 5.15 3.52
N PRO A 28 -17.50 5.61 3.24
CA PRO A 28 -18.49 4.80 2.53
C PRO A 28 -18.06 4.55 1.08
N TYR A 29 -18.26 3.31 0.62
CA TYR A 29 -17.81 2.80 -0.69
C TYR A 29 -18.37 3.54 -1.92
N GLN A 30 -19.48 4.26 -1.74
CA GLN A 30 -20.26 4.87 -2.80
C GLN A 30 -20.01 6.38 -2.96
N ALA A 31 -19.19 6.98 -2.09
CA ALA A 31 -18.90 8.41 -2.13
C ALA A 31 -17.53 8.68 -2.76
N LEU A 32 -17.44 9.77 -3.54
CA LEU A 32 -16.14 10.33 -3.92
C LEU A 32 -15.41 10.81 -2.66
N LEU A 33 -14.07 10.74 -2.72
CA LEU A 33 -13.26 11.35 -1.68
C LEU A 33 -13.51 12.87 -1.69
N PRO A 34 -13.75 13.49 -0.53
CA PRO A 34 -13.83 14.94 -0.46
C PRO A 34 -12.52 15.57 -0.98
N ASN A 35 -12.55 16.82 -1.43
CA ASN A 35 -11.37 17.47 -2.04
C ASN A 35 -10.34 18.01 -1.01
N LYS A 36 -10.64 18.00 0.30
CA LYS A 36 -9.75 18.56 1.33
C LYS A 36 -8.72 17.55 1.85
N ASP A 37 -7.41 17.75 1.74
CA ASP A 37 -6.38 16.81 2.24
C ASP A 37 -6.29 15.47 1.48
N VAL A 38 -6.43 15.52 0.14
CA VAL A 38 -6.33 14.35 -0.76
C VAL A 38 -5.08 13.49 -0.49
N ARG A 39 -3.92 14.12 -0.25
CA ARG A 39 -2.66 13.41 0.06
C ARG A 39 -2.80 12.56 1.33
N LYS A 40 -3.25 13.15 2.45
CA LYS A 40 -3.36 12.43 3.73
C LYS A 40 -4.34 11.26 3.63
N ARG A 41 -5.48 11.47 2.96
CA ARG A 41 -6.47 10.41 2.76
C ARG A 41 -5.96 9.29 1.85
N ALA A 42 -5.33 9.61 0.72
CA ALA A 42 -4.74 8.60 -0.17
C ALA A 42 -3.74 7.70 0.58
N LEU A 43 -2.90 8.29 1.44
CA LEU A 43 -1.95 7.55 2.28
C LEU A 43 -2.66 6.68 3.35
N LEU A 44 -3.73 7.18 3.97
CA LEU A 44 -4.58 6.41 4.89
C LEU A 44 -5.23 5.20 4.20
N TYR A 45 -5.72 5.36 2.97
CA TYR A 45 -6.26 4.24 2.21
C TYR A 45 -5.20 3.20 1.87
N CYS A 46 -4.02 3.64 1.43
CA CYS A 46 -2.91 2.72 1.19
C CYS A 46 -2.56 1.94 2.45
N TYR A 47 -2.46 2.61 3.60
CA TYR A 47 -2.20 1.99 4.90
C TYR A 47 -3.25 0.93 5.24
N ASN A 48 -4.54 1.27 5.13
CA ASN A 48 -5.64 0.33 5.41
C ASN A 48 -5.69 -0.86 4.46
N MET A 49 -5.23 -0.69 3.21
CA MET A 49 -5.18 -1.77 2.23
C MET A 49 -4.07 -2.80 2.56
N LEU A 50 -2.99 -2.40 3.25
CA LEU A 50 -1.89 -3.31 3.58
C LEU A 50 -2.36 -4.55 4.34
N SER A 51 -3.21 -4.38 5.36
CA SER A 51 -3.72 -5.51 6.16
C SER A 51 -4.58 -6.49 5.34
N LYS A 52 -5.26 -6.00 4.29
CA LYS A 52 -6.03 -6.87 3.38
C LYS A 52 -5.09 -7.68 2.47
N ILE A 53 -3.95 -7.12 2.08
CA ILE A 53 -2.96 -7.82 1.27
C ILE A 53 -2.33 -8.96 2.07
N GLU A 54 -2.04 -8.77 3.36
CA GLU A 54 -1.55 -9.84 4.24
C GLU A 54 -2.51 -11.05 4.26
N GLY A 55 -3.81 -10.81 4.34
CA GLY A 55 -4.83 -11.86 4.22
C GLY A 55 -4.77 -12.60 2.88
N PHE A 56 -4.58 -11.88 1.77
CA PHE A 56 -4.43 -12.52 0.45
C PHE A 56 -3.14 -13.34 0.32
N VAL A 57 -2.05 -12.93 0.98
CA VAL A 57 -0.81 -13.73 1.05
C VAL A 57 -1.07 -15.03 1.81
N ALA A 58 -1.74 -14.96 2.97
CA ALA A 58 -2.09 -16.14 3.76
C ALA A 58 -3.03 -17.11 3.02
N GLU A 59 -3.94 -16.58 2.19
CA GLU A 59 -4.83 -17.37 1.33
C GLU A 59 -4.16 -17.86 0.02
N ASN A 60 -2.87 -17.58 -0.21
CA ASN A 60 -2.14 -17.87 -1.45
C ASN A 60 -2.78 -17.26 -2.72
N ARG A 61 -3.43 -16.10 -2.60
CA ARG A 61 -4.10 -15.37 -3.69
C ARG A 61 -3.19 -14.31 -4.31
N MET A 62 -2.09 -14.78 -4.89
CA MET A 62 -1.00 -13.90 -5.32
C MET A 62 -1.38 -12.94 -6.47
N ASP A 63 -2.36 -13.30 -7.30
CA ASP A 63 -2.92 -12.41 -8.33
C ASP A 63 -3.52 -11.13 -7.72
N LYS A 64 -4.26 -11.27 -6.61
CA LYS A 64 -4.83 -10.15 -5.87
C LYS A 64 -3.75 -9.36 -5.14
N VAL A 65 -2.79 -10.05 -4.54
CA VAL A 65 -1.63 -9.43 -3.87
C VAL A 65 -0.93 -8.47 -4.83
N PHE A 66 -0.53 -8.94 -6.01
CA PHE A 66 0.21 -8.12 -6.97
C PHE A 66 -0.62 -6.95 -7.50
N ARG A 67 -1.92 -7.15 -7.75
CA ARG A 67 -2.82 -6.07 -8.21
C ARG A 67 -2.96 -4.96 -7.17
N TRP A 68 -3.17 -5.33 -5.91
CA TRP A 68 -3.36 -4.35 -4.82
C TRP A 68 -2.04 -3.67 -4.45
N LEU A 69 -0.94 -4.42 -4.41
CA LEU A 69 0.38 -3.87 -4.14
C LEU A 69 0.81 -2.89 -5.24
N GLY A 70 0.57 -3.22 -6.52
CA GLY A 70 0.84 -2.34 -7.64
C GLY A 70 0.03 -1.04 -7.59
N PHE A 71 -1.25 -1.10 -7.18
CA PHE A 71 -2.06 0.10 -6.96
C PHE A 71 -1.43 1.01 -5.89
N ILE A 72 -1.07 0.44 -4.72
CA ILE A 72 -0.42 1.20 -3.64
C ILE A 72 0.89 1.81 -4.14
N GLN A 73 1.72 1.06 -4.85
CA GLN A 73 2.97 1.55 -5.42
C GLN A 73 2.76 2.74 -6.37
N GLY A 74 1.74 2.68 -7.23
CA GLY A 74 1.35 3.79 -8.10
C GLY A 74 0.98 5.05 -7.31
N VAL A 75 0.18 4.90 -6.25
CA VAL A 75 -0.19 6.03 -5.37
C VAL A 75 1.03 6.59 -4.65
N LEU A 76 1.90 5.75 -4.10
CA LEU A 76 3.10 6.17 -3.39
C LEU A 76 4.08 6.92 -4.31
N TRP A 77 4.17 6.52 -5.57
CA TRP A 77 4.98 7.23 -6.57
C TRP A 77 4.41 8.62 -6.91
N VAL A 78 3.11 8.71 -7.24
CA VAL A 78 2.46 9.99 -7.56
C VAL A 78 2.54 10.98 -6.39
N LEU A 79 2.47 10.47 -5.16
CA LEU A 79 2.63 11.28 -3.95
C LEU A 79 4.09 11.53 -3.55
N GLN A 80 5.06 11.12 -4.37
CA GLN A 80 6.50 11.33 -4.15
C GLN A 80 7.00 10.74 -2.82
N VAL A 81 6.41 9.63 -2.37
CA VAL A 81 6.88 8.90 -1.19
C VAL A 81 8.08 8.02 -1.52
N PHE A 82 8.09 7.46 -2.74
CA PHE A 82 9.15 6.62 -3.28
C PHE A 82 9.41 6.97 -4.75
N SER A 83 10.65 6.78 -5.19
CA SER A 83 11.02 6.84 -6.60
C SER A 83 10.62 5.54 -7.33
N LEU A 84 10.62 5.56 -8.67
CA LEU A 84 10.40 4.34 -9.45
C LEU A 84 11.49 3.29 -9.21
N ASP A 85 12.72 3.70 -8.93
CA ASP A 85 13.82 2.77 -8.65
C ASP A 85 13.66 2.10 -7.29
N ASP A 86 13.21 2.84 -6.27
CA ASP A 86 12.83 2.23 -4.98
C ASP A 86 11.77 1.14 -5.19
N LEU A 87 10.70 1.46 -5.93
CA LEU A 87 9.59 0.53 -6.17
C LEU A 87 10.00 -0.68 -7.00
N LYS A 88 10.87 -0.51 -8.00
CA LYS A 88 11.47 -1.62 -8.74
C LYS A 88 12.26 -2.53 -7.79
N ASN A 89 13.07 -1.95 -6.91
CA ASN A 89 13.87 -2.72 -5.95
C ASN A 89 13.00 -3.44 -4.92
N HIS A 90 11.88 -2.86 -4.48
CA HIS A 90 10.91 -3.53 -3.62
C HIS A 90 10.34 -4.81 -4.28
N ASN A 91 10.17 -4.79 -5.61
CA ASN A 91 9.63 -5.92 -6.38
C ASN A 91 10.67 -7.00 -6.75
N ARG A 92 11.97 -6.74 -6.53
CA ARG A 92 13.02 -7.74 -6.80
C ARG A 92 12.90 -8.91 -5.82
N PRO A 93 13.14 -10.16 -6.26
CA PRO A 93 13.30 -11.29 -5.35
C PRO A 93 14.36 -11.00 -4.29
N ALA A 94 14.21 -11.55 -3.08
CA ALA A 94 15.34 -11.62 -2.17
C ALA A 94 16.39 -12.57 -2.78
N GLU A 95 17.67 -12.21 -2.69
CA GLU A 95 18.79 -13.08 -3.07
C GLU A 95 18.96 -14.23 -2.08
#